data_AF-A0A3M1AGM6-F1
#
_entry.id   AF-A0A3M1AGM6-F1
#
_cell.length_a   1.000
_cell.length_b   1.000
_cell.length_c   1.000
_cell.angle_alpha   90.00
_cell.angle_beta   90.00
_cell.angle_gamma   90.00
#
_symmetry.space_group_name_H-M   'P 1'
#
loop_
_entity.id
_entity.type
_entity.pdbx_description
1 polymer ?
#
loop_
_entity_poly.entity_id
_entity_poly.type
_entity_poly.pdbx_seq_one_letter_code
_entity_poly.pdbx_strand_id
1 'polypeptide(L)'
;MGPVGHKLCIATRNLLFMTFSFALLFAACSKEEQVKRTVKVARTTIVEKALAVGTIEPENEISVKSKISGVVEELYADVGDFVKMGAPLLEIKPDPTPLELAEAKRNVEMAEIEYANAAKEKQRLQELQAKNLISQKEFDATNRLFEEADLKLKMARERLALIETGKVK
;
A
#
# COMPACT_ATOMS: atom_id res chain seq x y z
N MET A 1 5.91 -105.06 76.90
CA MET A 1 5.12 -103.82 77.09
C MET A 1 5.93 -102.62 76.61
N GLY A 2 5.58 -102.01 75.47
CA GLY A 2 5.14 -100.61 75.46
C GLY A 2 6.15 -99.70 74.73
N PRO A 3 5.83 -99.05 73.59
CA PRO A 3 6.82 -98.56 72.62
C PRO A 3 6.97 -97.03 72.61
N VAL A 4 8.17 -96.46 72.80
CA VAL A 4 8.37 -95.00 72.60
C VAL A 4 9.80 -94.63 72.15
N GLY A 5 10.38 -95.35 71.18
CA GLY A 5 11.76 -95.10 70.73
C GLY A 5 11.93 -94.26 69.45
N HIS A 6 10.86 -94.04 68.66
CA HIS A 6 11.00 -93.57 67.27
C HIS A 6 10.43 -92.16 67.00
N LYS A 7 9.80 -91.51 67.99
CA LYS A 7 9.17 -90.17 67.84
C LYS A 7 10.09 -88.99 68.18
N LEU A 8 11.17 -89.21 68.94
CA LEU A 8 12.06 -88.13 69.40
C LEU A 8 13.11 -87.71 68.35
N CYS A 9 13.47 -88.60 67.41
CA CYS A 9 14.51 -88.36 66.40
C CYS A 9 13.98 -87.64 65.12
N ILE A 10 12.67 -87.75 64.83
CA ILE A 10 12.04 -87.03 63.71
C ILE A 10 11.80 -85.55 64.07
N ALA A 11 11.52 -85.26 65.34
CA ALA A 11 11.26 -83.90 65.83
C ALA A 11 12.52 -83.01 65.79
N THR A 12 13.69 -83.53 66.14
CA THR A 12 14.96 -82.78 66.10
C THR A 12 15.44 -82.51 64.68
N ARG A 13 15.19 -83.43 63.74
CA ARG A 13 15.47 -83.25 62.31
C ARG A 13 14.58 -82.18 61.66
N ASN A 14 13.29 -82.13 62.02
CA ASN A 14 12.38 -81.09 61.54
C ASN A 14 12.69 -79.70 62.15
N LEU A 15 13.14 -79.63 63.40
CA LEU A 15 13.55 -78.38 64.04
C LEU A 15 14.83 -77.80 63.41
N LEU A 16 15.75 -78.67 62.97
CA LEU A 16 16.98 -78.27 62.29
C LEU A 16 16.74 -77.85 60.83
N PHE A 17 15.79 -78.49 60.15
CA PHE A 17 15.33 -78.04 58.81
C PHE A 17 14.54 -76.74 58.87
N MET A 18 13.73 -76.53 59.90
CA MET A 18 12.92 -75.31 60.04
C MET A 18 13.78 -74.08 60.36
N THR A 19 14.85 -74.27 61.14
CA THR A 19 15.84 -73.21 61.43
C THR A 19 16.75 -72.92 60.23
N PHE A 20 17.13 -73.94 59.45
CA PHE A 20 17.89 -73.76 58.20
C PHE A 20 17.05 -73.08 57.10
N SER A 21 15.77 -73.42 56.99
CA SER A 21 14.83 -72.79 56.04
C SER A 21 14.54 -71.34 56.40
N PHE A 22 14.47 -71.01 57.70
CA PHE A 22 14.31 -69.63 58.17
C PHE A 22 15.58 -68.78 58.01
N ALA A 23 16.77 -69.38 58.16
CA ALA A 23 18.04 -68.73 57.86
C ALA A 23 18.23 -68.45 56.36
N LEU A 24 17.74 -69.35 55.48
CA LEU A 24 17.77 -69.14 54.03
C LEU A 24 16.81 -68.01 53.59
N LEU A 25 15.68 -67.87 54.28
CA LEU A 25 14.70 -66.79 54.05
C LEU A 25 15.22 -65.41 54.48
N PHE A 26 16.09 -65.33 55.49
CA PHE A 26 16.70 -64.07 55.92
C PHE A 26 17.90 -63.65 55.05
N ALA A 27 18.63 -64.61 54.46
CA ALA A 27 19.75 -64.33 53.55
C ALA A 27 19.33 -63.93 52.13
N ALA A 28 18.07 -64.15 51.75
CA ALA A 28 17.53 -63.82 50.42
C ALA A 28 17.01 -62.37 50.29
N CYS A 29 17.19 -61.52 51.30
CA CYS A 29 16.88 -60.09 51.18
C CYS A 29 18.05 -59.36 50.53
N SER A 30 18.29 -59.64 49.24
CA SER A 30 19.20 -58.89 48.39
C SER A 30 18.59 -57.53 48.10
N LYS A 31 19.24 -56.48 48.59
CA LYS A 31 18.91 -55.07 48.37
C LYS A 31 19.00 -54.77 46.87
N GLU A 32 17.86 -54.73 46.19
CA GLU A 32 17.79 -54.46 44.76
C GLU A 32 18.07 -52.98 44.53
N GLU A 33 19.31 -52.67 44.17
CA GLU A 33 19.75 -51.32 43.86
C GLU A 33 19.19 -50.91 42.50
N GLN A 34 18.04 -50.22 42.53
CA GLN A 34 17.39 -49.60 41.39
C GLN A 34 18.37 -48.65 40.69
N VAL A 35 18.97 -49.10 39.60
CA VAL A 35 19.87 -48.31 38.75
C VAL A 35 19.07 -47.16 38.15
N LYS A 36 19.13 -45.99 38.80
CA LYS A 36 18.55 -44.76 38.27
C LYS A 36 19.31 -44.37 37.00
N ARG A 37 18.67 -44.56 35.85
CA ARG A 37 19.14 -44.09 34.56
C ARG A 37 19.36 -42.58 34.63
N THR A 38 20.62 -42.18 34.72
CA THR A 38 21.05 -40.79 34.69
C THR A 38 21.52 -40.48 33.28
N VAL A 39 21.09 -39.32 32.76
CA VAL A 39 21.46 -38.84 31.42
C VAL A 39 22.35 -37.62 31.61
N LYS A 40 23.46 -37.55 30.89
CA LYS A 40 24.33 -36.37 30.93
C LYS A 40 23.60 -35.19 30.29
N VAL A 41 23.35 -34.14 31.07
CA VAL A 41 22.69 -32.91 30.60
C VAL A 41 23.75 -31.91 30.14
N ALA A 42 23.58 -31.37 28.95
CA ALA A 42 24.40 -30.28 28.42
C ALA A 42 23.54 -29.02 28.28
N ARG A 43 24.08 -27.87 28.71
CA ARG A 43 23.43 -26.59 28.44
C ARG A 43 23.66 -26.24 26.98
N THR A 44 22.59 -26.26 26.20
CA THR A 44 22.57 -25.79 24.81
C THR A 44 21.57 -24.65 24.70
N THR A 45 21.75 -23.81 23.69
CA THR A 45 20.81 -22.75 23.36
C THR A 45 19.56 -23.36 22.73
N ILE A 46 18.40 -23.19 23.35
CA ILE A 46 17.12 -23.56 22.77
C ILE A 46 16.66 -22.40 21.90
N VAL A 47 16.60 -22.62 20.59
CA VAL A 47 16.07 -21.64 19.64
C VAL A 47 14.60 -21.98 19.40
N GLU A 48 13.72 -21.25 20.06
CA GLU A 48 12.27 -21.35 19.84
C GLU A 48 11.92 -20.55 18.58
N LYS A 49 11.53 -21.27 17.52
CA LYS A 49 11.14 -20.65 16.24
C LYS A 49 9.62 -20.53 16.21
N ALA A 50 9.11 -19.30 16.35
CA ALA A 50 7.72 -19.00 16.06
C ALA A 50 7.56 -18.72 14.56
N LEU A 51 6.63 -19.42 13.91
CA LEU A 51 6.25 -19.15 12.52
C LEU A 51 5.13 -18.11 12.52
N ALA A 52 5.47 -16.88 12.14
CA ALA A 52 4.49 -15.84 11.84
C ALA A 52 4.25 -15.83 10.34
N VAL A 53 3.02 -16.12 9.93
CA VAL A 53 2.60 -15.96 8.53
C VAL A 53 1.97 -14.58 8.40
N GLY A 54 2.41 -13.82 7.40
CA GLY A 54 1.87 -12.52 7.09
C GLY A 54 1.77 -12.34 5.58
N THR A 55 0.95 -11.40 5.15
CA THR A 55 0.81 -11.03 3.73
C THR A 55 1.76 -9.87 3.43
N ILE A 56 2.40 -9.91 2.27
CA ILE A 56 3.20 -8.79 1.77
C ILE A 56 2.26 -7.85 1.02
N GLU A 57 2.21 -6.60 1.44
CA GLU A 57 1.44 -5.54 0.78
C GLU A 57 2.39 -4.45 0.26
N PRO A 58 2.06 -3.79 -0.86
CA PRO A 58 2.84 -2.68 -1.36
C PRO A 58 2.79 -1.51 -0.38
N GLU A 59 3.94 -0.86 -0.15
CA GLU A 59 4.00 0.34 0.70
C GLU A 59 3.18 1.50 0.10
N ASN A 60 3.16 1.62 -1.23
CA ASN A 60 2.40 2.63 -1.96
C ASN A 60 1.64 1.99 -3.12
N GLU A 61 0.34 2.19 -3.16
CA GLU A 61 -0.53 1.79 -4.28
C GLU A 61 -1.22 3.04 -4.85
N ILE A 62 -1.01 3.31 -6.14
CA ILE A 62 -1.55 4.50 -6.80
C ILE A 62 -2.38 4.07 -8.00
N SER A 63 -3.68 4.43 -7.99
CA SER A 63 -4.55 4.26 -9.13
C SER A 63 -4.40 5.44 -10.09
N VAL A 64 -3.84 5.18 -11.28
CA VAL A 64 -3.70 6.19 -12.34
C VAL A 64 -5.03 6.29 -13.10
N LYS A 65 -5.61 7.50 -13.13
CA LYS A 65 -6.84 7.81 -13.86
C LYS A 65 -6.62 8.97 -14.81
N SER A 66 -7.32 8.98 -15.94
CA SER A 66 -7.32 10.12 -16.84
C SER A 66 -7.92 11.36 -16.19
N LYS A 67 -7.36 12.53 -16.49
CA LYS A 67 -7.92 13.84 -16.12
C LYS A 67 -9.00 14.31 -17.09
N ILE A 68 -9.00 13.80 -18.32
CA ILE A 68 -9.93 14.17 -19.39
C ILE A 68 -10.68 12.94 -19.90
N SER A 69 -11.93 13.13 -20.28
CA SER A 69 -12.70 12.11 -21.00
C SER A 69 -12.24 12.06 -22.45
N GLY A 70 -12.10 10.86 -23.01
CA GLY A 70 -11.66 10.69 -24.38
C GLY A 70 -11.43 9.22 -24.72
N VAL A 71 -10.91 9.00 -25.91
CA VAL A 71 -10.56 7.68 -26.43
C VAL A 71 -9.06 7.47 -26.27
N VAL A 72 -8.65 6.26 -25.90
CA VAL A 72 -7.23 5.88 -25.85
C VAL A 72 -6.70 5.86 -27.29
N GLU A 73 -5.73 6.73 -27.57
CA GLU A 73 -5.08 6.83 -28.88
C GLU A 73 -3.92 5.84 -28.97
N GLU A 74 -3.03 5.84 -27.98
CA GLU A 74 -1.89 4.93 -27.90
C GLU A 74 -1.66 4.42 -26.48
N LEU A 75 -1.10 3.21 -26.37
CA LEU A 75 -0.66 2.59 -25.11
C LEU A 75 0.85 2.42 -25.17
N TYR A 76 1.56 2.94 -24.16
CA TYR A 76 3.03 2.93 -24.11
C TYR A 76 3.60 1.93 -23.10
N ALA A 77 2.77 1.32 -22.27
CA ALA A 77 3.17 0.36 -21.25
C ALA A 77 2.18 -0.81 -21.17
N ASP A 78 2.71 -2.02 -21.04
CA ASP A 78 1.93 -3.25 -20.92
C ASP A 78 1.76 -3.69 -19.46
N VAL A 79 0.84 -4.63 -19.25
CA VAL A 79 0.56 -5.18 -17.92
C VAL A 79 1.78 -5.96 -17.42
N GLY A 80 2.35 -5.49 -16.30
CA GLY A 80 3.53 -6.09 -15.66
C GLY A 80 4.83 -5.33 -15.92
N ASP A 81 4.81 -4.28 -16.75
CA ASP A 81 5.99 -3.48 -17.03
C ASP A 81 6.41 -2.61 -15.84
N PHE A 82 7.72 -2.48 -15.65
CA PHE A 82 8.30 -1.53 -14.70
C PHE A 82 8.37 -0.14 -15.32
N VAL A 83 7.53 0.76 -14.82
CA VAL A 83 7.44 2.15 -15.30
C VAL A 83 8.16 3.12 -14.34
N LYS A 84 8.84 4.11 -14.91
CA LYS A 84 9.50 5.17 -14.14
C LYS A 84 8.54 6.35 -13.93
N MET A 85 8.78 7.11 -12.87
CA MET A 85 8.05 8.36 -12.64
C MET A 85 8.17 9.30 -13.86
N GLY A 86 7.04 9.79 -14.35
CA GLY A 86 6.96 10.68 -15.51
C GLY A 86 6.99 9.99 -16.87
N ALA A 87 7.13 8.66 -16.92
CA ALA A 87 6.97 7.94 -18.19
C ALA A 87 5.49 7.99 -18.63
N PRO A 88 5.21 8.29 -19.92
CA PRO A 88 3.85 8.21 -20.44
C PRO A 88 3.39 6.75 -20.43
N LEU A 89 2.18 6.51 -19.94
CA LEU A 89 1.57 5.17 -19.92
C LEU A 89 0.63 4.96 -21.10
N LEU A 90 -0.11 6.01 -21.46
CA LEU A 90 -1.08 6.04 -22.55
C LEU A 90 -1.29 7.47 -23.02
N GLU A 91 -1.73 7.64 -24.27
CA GLU A 91 -2.18 8.91 -24.84
C GLU A 91 -3.70 8.87 -25.00
N ILE A 92 -4.37 9.95 -24.59
CA ILE A 92 -5.83 10.09 -24.67
C ILE A 92 -6.15 11.25 -25.58
N LYS A 93 -6.96 10.96 -26.60
CA LYS A 93 -7.53 11.94 -27.50
C LYS A 93 -8.90 12.37 -26.99
N PRO A 94 -9.14 13.68 -26.76
CA PRO A 94 -10.48 14.16 -26.45
C PRO A 94 -11.46 13.79 -27.56
N ASP A 95 -12.68 13.44 -27.16
CA ASP A 95 -13.81 13.21 -28.07
C ASP A 95 -14.98 14.12 -27.65
N PRO A 96 -14.87 15.45 -27.88
CA PRO A 96 -15.92 16.37 -27.50
C PRO A 96 -17.11 16.23 -28.45
N THR A 97 -18.30 16.52 -27.94
CA THR A 97 -19.49 16.54 -28.78
C THR A 97 -19.43 17.70 -29.79
N PRO A 98 -20.07 17.58 -30.97
CA PRO A 98 -20.15 18.69 -31.94
C PRO A 98 -20.72 19.98 -31.33
N LEU A 99 -21.63 19.84 -30.36
CA LEU A 99 -22.22 20.97 -29.64
C LEU A 99 -21.19 21.68 -28.77
N GLU A 100 -20.45 20.95 -27.93
CA GLU A 100 -19.41 21.52 -27.07
C GLU A 100 -18.32 22.23 -27.88
N LEU A 101 -17.92 21.63 -29.01
CA LEU A 101 -16.94 22.25 -29.91
C LEU A 101 -17.49 23.54 -30.53
N ALA A 102 -18.75 23.54 -30.96
CA ALA A 102 -19.40 24.73 -31.52
C ALA A 102 -19.52 25.85 -30.47
N GLU A 103 -19.95 25.53 -29.24
CA GLU A 103 -20.04 26.49 -28.14
C GLU A 103 -18.68 27.10 -27.79
N ALA A 104 -17.63 26.27 -27.69
CA ALA A 104 -16.28 26.74 -27.43
C ALA A 104 -15.78 27.71 -28.51
N LYS A 105 -16.02 27.40 -29.79
CA LYS A 105 -15.67 28.28 -30.91
C LYS A 105 -16.44 29.60 -30.87
N ARG A 106 -17.74 29.57 -30.58
CA ARG A 106 -18.55 30.78 -30.44
C ARG A 106 -18.11 31.63 -29.25
N ASN A 107 -17.70 31.02 -28.15
CA ASN A 107 -17.16 31.75 -27.00
C ASN A 107 -15.86 32.47 -27.33
N VAL A 108 -14.96 31.85 -28.12
CA VAL A 108 -13.76 32.53 -28.64
C VAL A 108 -14.14 33.71 -29.52
N GLU A 109 -15.07 33.52 -30.47
CA GLU A 109 -15.52 34.59 -31.35
C GLU A 109 -16.12 35.78 -30.59
N MET A 110 -16.94 35.53 -29.57
CA MET A 110 -17.47 36.58 -28.69
C MET A 110 -16.35 37.33 -27.96
N ALA A 111 -15.39 36.61 -27.37
CA ALA A 111 -14.27 37.23 -26.67
C ALA A 111 -13.33 38.01 -27.60
N GLU A 112 -13.18 37.58 -28.86
CA GLU A 112 -12.42 38.31 -29.88
C GLU A 112 -13.08 39.64 -30.23
N ILE A 113 -14.40 39.67 -30.34
CA ILE A 113 -15.17 40.92 -30.56
C ILE A 113 -14.99 41.87 -29.38
N GLU A 114 -15.11 41.37 -28.14
CA GLU A 114 -14.90 42.18 -26.93
C GLU A 114 -13.48 42.75 -26.87
N TYR A 115 -12.47 41.92 -27.12
CA TYR A 115 -11.07 42.35 -27.19
C TYR A 115 -10.86 43.41 -28.28
N ALA A 116 -11.39 43.21 -29.48
CA ALA A 116 -11.23 44.16 -30.58
C ALA A 116 -11.87 45.52 -30.26
N ASN A 117 -13.02 45.53 -29.58
CA ASN A 117 -13.68 46.75 -29.15
C ASN A 117 -12.86 47.47 -28.07
N ALA A 118 -12.40 46.74 -27.04
CA ALA A 118 -11.58 47.30 -25.98
C ALA A 118 -10.23 47.82 -26.49
N ALA A 119 -9.61 47.12 -27.46
CA ALA A 119 -8.37 47.54 -28.10
C ALA A 119 -8.52 48.85 -28.86
N LYS A 120 -9.59 49.00 -29.66
CA LYS A 120 -9.90 50.25 -30.37
C LYS A 120 -10.13 51.40 -29.40
N GLU A 121 -10.85 51.15 -28.32
CA GLU A 121 -11.15 52.16 -27.31
C GLU A 121 -9.91 52.61 -26.55
N LYS A 122 -9.03 51.66 -26.17
CA LYS A 122 -7.72 51.96 -25.59
C LYS A 122 -6.87 52.81 -26.51
N GLN A 123 -6.80 52.46 -27.80
CA GLN A 123 -6.05 53.24 -28.79
C GLN A 123 -6.59 54.67 -28.89
N ARG A 124 -7.91 54.83 -28.99
CA ARG A 124 -8.57 56.15 -29.05
C ARG A 124 -8.23 57.00 -27.82
N LEU A 125 -8.33 56.44 -26.63
CA LEU A 125 -8.05 57.17 -25.38
C LEU A 125 -6.56 57.44 -25.18
N GLN A 126 -5.68 56.57 -25.67
CA GLN A 126 -4.24 56.81 -25.68
C GLN A 126 -3.88 58.05 -26.52
N GLU A 127 -4.50 58.20 -27.70
CA GLU A 127 -4.32 59.39 -28.54
C GLU A 127 -4.84 60.67 -27.88
N LEU A 128 -5.96 60.59 -27.15
CA LEU A 128 -6.52 61.71 -26.40
C LEU A 128 -5.68 62.07 -25.17
N GLN A 129 -5.11 61.07 -24.48
CA GLN A 129 -4.20 61.27 -23.35
C GLN A 129 -2.90 61.95 -23.80
N ALA A 130 -2.33 61.53 -24.94
CA ALA A 130 -1.14 62.16 -25.53
C ALA A 130 -1.37 63.65 -25.85
N LYS A 131 -2.63 64.04 -26.11
CA LYS A 131 -3.06 65.42 -26.31
C LYS A 131 -3.49 66.13 -25.01
N ASN A 132 -3.35 65.49 -23.84
CA ASN A 132 -3.81 65.94 -22.52
C ASN A 132 -5.33 66.25 -22.46
N LEU A 133 -6.14 65.54 -23.24
CA LEU A 133 -7.60 65.75 -23.32
C LEU A 133 -8.42 64.87 -22.37
N ILE A 134 -7.78 63.91 -21.69
CA ILE A 134 -8.41 63.03 -20.70
C ILE A 134 -7.56 62.94 -19.43
N SER A 135 -8.20 62.53 -18.34
CA SER A 135 -7.50 62.31 -17.07
C SER A 135 -6.74 60.98 -17.05
N GLN A 136 -5.67 60.89 -16.25
CA GLN A 136 -4.95 59.63 -16.02
C GLN A 136 -5.87 58.53 -15.50
N LYS A 137 -6.81 58.86 -14.61
CA LYS A 137 -7.80 57.93 -14.04
C LYS A 137 -8.67 57.29 -15.12
N GLU A 138 -9.06 58.05 -16.14
CA GLU A 138 -9.89 57.57 -17.24
C GLU A 138 -9.09 56.66 -18.17
N PHE A 139 -7.85 57.02 -18.48
CA PHE A 139 -6.93 56.16 -19.22
C PHE A 139 -6.67 54.83 -18.50
N ASP A 140 -6.36 54.87 -17.20
CA ASP A 140 -6.11 53.68 -16.38
C ASP A 140 -7.37 52.79 -16.28
N ALA A 141 -8.57 53.37 -16.27
CA ALA A 141 -9.82 52.61 -16.30
C ALA A 141 -9.98 51.85 -17.62
N THR A 142 -9.71 52.49 -18.76
CA THR A 142 -9.77 51.84 -20.08
C THR A 142 -8.68 50.80 -20.25
N ASN A 143 -7.46 51.07 -19.76
CA ASN A 143 -6.39 50.09 -19.82
C ASN A 143 -6.74 48.81 -19.04
N ARG A 144 -7.35 48.93 -17.87
CA ARG A 144 -7.86 47.78 -17.11
C ARG A 144 -8.95 47.01 -17.86
N LEU A 145 -9.87 47.70 -18.53
CA LEU A 145 -10.91 47.04 -19.35
C LEU A 145 -10.31 46.28 -20.54
N PHE A 146 -9.28 46.84 -21.18
CA PHE A 146 -8.54 46.14 -22.23
C PHE A 146 -7.83 44.89 -21.71
N GLU A 147 -7.13 45.00 -20.58
CA GLU A 147 -6.47 43.85 -19.95
C GLU A 147 -7.47 42.76 -19.55
N GLU A 148 -8.65 43.14 -19.04
CA GLU A 148 -9.73 42.20 -18.74
C GLU A 148 -10.23 41.47 -20.00
N ALA A 149 -10.44 42.19 -21.11
CA ALA A 149 -10.88 41.60 -22.37
C ALA A 149 -9.80 40.68 -22.99
N ASP A 150 -8.52 41.05 -22.88
CA ASP A 150 -7.39 40.21 -23.31
C ASP A 150 -7.32 38.91 -22.51
N LEU A 151 -7.51 38.98 -21.18
CA LEU A 151 -7.57 37.80 -20.33
C LEU A 151 -8.76 36.90 -20.68
N LYS A 152 -9.95 37.46 -20.90
CA LYS A 152 -11.13 36.70 -21.33
C LYS A 152 -10.89 35.96 -22.65
N LEU A 153 -10.25 36.62 -23.62
CA LEU A 153 -9.90 36.01 -24.90
C LEU A 153 -8.90 34.85 -24.72
N LYS A 154 -7.86 35.03 -23.90
CA LYS A 154 -6.90 33.97 -23.58
C LYS A 154 -7.58 32.76 -22.95
N MET A 155 -8.43 32.98 -21.94
CA MET A 155 -9.19 31.92 -21.28
C MET A 155 -10.11 31.17 -22.26
N ALA A 156 -10.80 31.89 -23.15
CA ALA A 156 -11.68 31.27 -24.15
C ALA A 156 -10.88 30.40 -25.13
N ARG A 157 -9.72 30.88 -25.59
CA ARG A 157 -8.83 30.14 -26.51
C ARG A 157 -8.22 28.91 -25.83
N GLU A 158 -7.77 29.03 -24.58
CA GLU A 158 -7.28 27.90 -23.80
C GLU A 158 -8.37 26.84 -23.64
N ARG A 159 -9.60 27.24 -23.32
CA ARG A 159 -10.73 26.31 -23.22
C ARG A 159 -11.01 25.59 -24.54
N LEU A 160 -10.98 26.29 -25.67
CA LEU A 160 -11.12 25.67 -26.99
C LEU A 160 -9.98 24.68 -27.27
N ALA A 161 -8.74 25.06 -26.96
CA ALA A 161 -7.57 24.19 -27.16
C ALA A 161 -7.64 22.91 -26.31
N LEU A 162 -8.16 22.99 -25.08
CA LEU A 162 -8.37 21.81 -24.23
C LEU A 162 -9.43 20.87 -24.80
N ILE A 163 -10.50 21.43 -25.37
CA ILE A 163 -11.56 20.66 -26.03
C ILE A 163 -11.03 19.99 -27.30
N GLU A 164 -10.19 20.67 -28.09
CA GLU A 164 -9.66 20.14 -29.36
C GLU A 164 -8.48 19.18 -29.18
N THR A 165 -7.58 19.44 -28.24
CA THR A 165 -6.31 18.72 -28.12
C THR A 165 -6.12 17.97 -26.81
N GLY A 166 -6.86 18.33 -25.75
CA GLY A 166 -6.73 17.70 -24.43
C GLY A 166 -5.44 18.02 -23.71
N LYS A 167 -4.56 18.83 -24.31
CA LYS A 167 -3.24 19.18 -23.78
C LYS A 167 -3.32 20.53 -23.10
N VAL A 168 -3.11 20.55 -21.78
CA VAL A 168 -2.78 21.77 -21.03
C VAL A 168 -1.29 22.03 -21.25
N LYS A 169 -0.92 23.22 -21.74
CA LYS A 169 0.49 23.64 -21.79
C LYS A 169 1.05 23.94 -20.40
#